data_AF-A0A2D8ES72-F1
#
_entry.id   AF-A0A2D8ES72-F1
#
_cell.length_a   1.000
_cell.length_b   1.000
_cell.length_c   1.000
_cell.angle_alpha   90.00
_cell.angle_beta   90.00
_cell.angle_gamma   90.00
#
_symmetry.space_group_name_H-M   'P 1'
#
loop_
_entity.id
_entity.type
_entity.pdbx_description
1 polymer ?
#
loop_
_entity_poly.entity_id
_entity_poly.type
_entity_poly.pdbx_seq_one_letter_code
_entity_poly.pdbx_strand_id
1 'polypeptide(L)'
;MLKDYKKSFDFLLEKIKNKENFAFTRFSDGELFILQNKTVVLAQNHYVTGDVKGSNIYTAEEQKEFHPEQHGFYRDKLMESYTHNQDYYYKGICTSTDGHVGKENFDWMIDCHGGDHENLTYANLLINANYKRFIEEMVPLFVDRQILYVVNENANVNKLPFHIDHSFIIGSNCMINNYDTVDEVKNHISKNNIQDAIVLCSAASLTNYVIYECFRNNNNNTFLDIGSCLNPLLDLEGWKHTRGYLTSYWLNSGSPFGRQVDQWG
;
A
#
# COMPACT_ATOMS: atom_id res chain seq x y z
N MET A 1 -12.88 -16.01 5.60
CA MET A 1 -12.76 -15.79 4.13
C MET A 1 -11.45 -15.10 3.79
N LEU A 2 -11.14 -13.99 4.48
CA LEU A 2 -9.94 -13.16 4.27
C LEU A 2 -8.57 -13.78 4.68
N LYS A 3 -8.57 -15.05 5.08
CA LYS A 3 -7.38 -15.82 5.47
C LYS A 3 -6.96 -16.85 4.42
N ASP A 4 -7.55 -16.79 3.24
CA ASP A 4 -7.15 -17.56 2.07
C ASP A 4 -6.70 -16.57 1.00
N TYR A 5 -5.44 -16.63 0.58
CA TYR A 5 -4.82 -15.60 -0.26
C TYR A 5 -5.57 -15.34 -1.57
N LYS A 6 -6.09 -16.39 -2.22
CA LYS A 6 -6.82 -16.24 -3.48
C LYS A 6 -8.24 -15.75 -3.24
N LYS A 7 -8.95 -16.33 -2.26
CA LYS A 7 -10.32 -15.91 -1.93
C LYS A 7 -10.37 -14.48 -1.37
N SER A 8 -9.31 -14.03 -0.72
CA SER A 8 -9.21 -12.65 -0.23
C SER A 8 -9.11 -11.66 -1.39
N PHE A 9 -8.41 -12.02 -2.46
CA PHE A 9 -8.35 -11.20 -3.66
C PHE A 9 -9.71 -11.20 -4.37
N ASP A 10 -10.32 -12.37 -4.52
CA ASP A 10 -11.68 -12.50 -5.10
C ASP A 10 -12.68 -11.64 -4.32
N PHE A 11 -12.60 -11.64 -3.00
CA PHE A 11 -13.42 -10.82 -2.15
C PHE A 11 -13.29 -9.32 -2.48
N LEU A 12 -12.06 -8.77 -2.54
CA LEU A 12 -11.88 -7.36 -2.90
C LEU A 12 -12.30 -7.06 -4.34
N LEU A 13 -12.01 -7.98 -5.27
CA LEU A 13 -12.40 -7.86 -6.67
C LEU A 13 -13.93 -7.77 -6.82
N GLU A 14 -14.69 -8.62 -6.13
CA GLU A 14 -16.15 -8.59 -6.16
C GLU A 14 -16.71 -7.30 -5.57
N LYS A 15 -16.10 -6.76 -4.50
CA LYS A 15 -16.50 -5.43 -3.99
C LYS A 15 -16.32 -4.32 -5.02
N ILE A 16 -15.22 -4.33 -5.77
CA ILE A 16 -15.00 -3.37 -6.86
C ILE A 16 -16.05 -3.55 -7.97
N LYS A 17 -16.33 -4.78 -8.39
CA LYS A 17 -17.34 -5.09 -9.42
C LYS A 17 -18.74 -4.63 -9.01
N ASN A 18 -19.11 -4.86 -7.75
CA ASN A 18 -20.42 -4.49 -7.20
C ASN A 18 -20.52 -3.01 -6.82
N LYS A 19 -19.45 -2.22 -7.01
CA LYS A 19 -19.34 -0.82 -6.57
C LYS A 19 -19.63 -0.66 -5.06
N GLU A 20 -19.24 -1.64 -4.27
CA GLU A 20 -19.33 -1.58 -2.82
C GLU A 20 -18.12 -0.81 -2.27
N ASN A 21 -18.35 0.25 -1.50
CA ASN A 21 -17.28 1.06 -0.93
C ASN A 21 -16.57 0.33 0.22
N PHE A 22 -15.25 0.43 0.26
CA PHE A 22 -14.39 -0.16 1.29
C PHE A 22 -13.01 0.51 1.29
N ALA A 23 -12.26 0.29 2.36
CA ALA A 23 -10.86 0.65 2.44
C ALA A 23 -10.00 -0.62 2.51
N PHE A 24 -8.91 -0.64 1.75
CA PHE A 24 -7.86 -1.63 1.87
C PHE A 24 -6.51 -0.94 2.01
N THR A 25 -5.86 -1.14 3.14
CA THR A 25 -4.54 -0.57 3.44
C THR A 25 -3.53 -1.67 3.73
N ARG A 26 -2.26 -1.50 3.36
CA ARG A 26 -1.23 -2.54 3.50
C ARG A 26 -0.17 -2.08 4.49
N PHE A 27 0.05 -2.87 5.52
CA PHE A 27 1.17 -2.74 6.46
C PHE A 27 2.22 -3.76 6.05
N SER A 28 3.07 -3.37 5.11
CA SER A 28 4.14 -4.22 4.59
C SER A 28 5.38 -4.17 5.48
N ASP A 29 6.49 -4.76 5.02
CA ASP A 29 7.73 -4.87 5.79
C ASP A 29 8.21 -3.51 6.30
N GLY A 30 8.25 -2.48 5.45
CA GLY A 30 8.61 -1.12 5.84
C GLY A 30 7.73 -0.58 6.97
N GLU A 31 6.41 -0.75 6.90
CA GLU A 31 5.47 -0.29 7.93
C GLU A 31 5.63 -1.08 9.23
N LEU A 32 5.84 -2.40 9.16
CA LEU A 32 6.16 -3.24 10.31
C LEU A 32 7.37 -2.71 11.09
N PHE A 33 8.47 -2.39 10.41
CA PHE A 33 9.66 -1.88 11.09
C PHE A 33 9.43 -0.51 11.72
N ILE A 34 8.66 0.38 11.07
CA ILE A 34 8.26 1.66 11.67
C ILE A 34 7.39 1.42 12.91
N LEU A 35 6.41 0.51 12.86
CA LEU A 35 5.55 0.17 14.01
C LEU A 35 6.39 -0.36 15.19
N GLN A 36 7.41 -1.18 14.91
CA GLN A 36 8.39 -1.67 15.89
C GLN A 36 9.39 -0.60 16.39
N ASN A 37 9.25 0.65 15.94
CA ASN A 37 10.13 1.77 16.28
C ASN A 37 11.58 1.56 15.83
N LYS A 38 11.77 0.94 14.67
CA LYS A 38 13.08 0.67 14.07
C LYS A 38 13.37 1.63 12.92
N THR A 39 14.65 1.96 12.73
CA THR A 39 15.10 2.79 11.60
C THR A 39 14.79 2.13 10.26
N VAL A 40 14.29 2.91 9.31
CA VAL A 40 14.07 2.50 7.91
C VAL A 40 14.68 3.55 7.01
N VAL A 41 15.66 3.19 6.19
CA VAL A 41 16.28 4.08 5.20
C VAL A 41 16.33 3.32 3.88
N LEU A 42 15.74 3.89 2.84
CA LEU A 42 15.94 3.49 1.45
C LEU A 42 16.62 4.67 0.75
N ALA A 43 17.91 4.53 0.44
CA ALA A 43 18.73 5.57 -0.15
C ALA A 43 19.37 5.08 -1.45
N GLN A 44 19.89 5.98 -2.28
CA GLN A 44 20.30 5.69 -3.65
C GLN A 44 21.09 4.38 -3.83
N ASN A 45 22.00 4.06 -2.92
CA ASN A 45 22.92 2.93 -3.02
C ASN A 45 22.89 1.98 -1.81
N HIS A 46 21.98 2.18 -0.85
CA HIS A 46 21.93 1.37 0.36
C HIS A 46 20.55 1.37 1.02
N TYR A 47 20.34 0.41 1.92
CA TYR A 47 19.20 0.38 2.82
C TYR A 47 19.61 0.12 4.26
N VAL A 48 18.75 0.55 5.17
CA VAL A 48 18.75 0.19 6.60
C VAL A 48 17.33 -0.20 6.97
N THR A 49 17.17 -1.35 7.63
CA THR A 49 15.89 -1.88 8.08
C THR A 49 16.09 -2.54 9.44
N GLY A 50 15.84 -1.79 10.52
CA GLY A 50 16.25 -2.17 11.86
C GLY A 50 17.76 -2.40 11.94
N ASP A 51 18.16 -3.61 12.34
CA ASP A 51 19.57 -3.98 12.48
C ASP A 51 20.21 -4.45 11.16
N VAL A 52 19.41 -4.65 10.12
CA VAL A 52 19.89 -5.11 8.80
C VAL A 52 20.21 -3.90 7.94
N LYS A 53 21.38 -3.93 7.30
CA LYS A 53 21.80 -2.94 6.31
C LYS A 53 22.53 -3.60 5.15
N GLY A 54 22.44 -3.00 3.97
CA GLY A 54 23.08 -3.55 2.78
C GLY A 54 23.09 -2.57 1.62
N SER A 55 23.71 -2.98 0.52
CA SER A 55 23.70 -2.23 -0.74
C SER A 55 22.49 -2.65 -1.58
N ASN A 56 21.82 -1.67 -2.19
CA ASN A 56 20.76 -1.88 -3.18
C ASN A 56 20.58 -0.58 -3.99
N ILE A 57 19.74 -0.58 -5.02
CA ILE A 57 19.47 0.59 -5.86
C ILE A 57 18.06 1.09 -5.59
N TYR A 58 17.95 2.32 -5.08
CA TYR A 58 16.67 3.02 -4.91
C TYR A 58 16.69 4.33 -5.69
N THR A 59 15.89 4.40 -6.75
CA THR A 59 15.68 5.63 -7.52
C THR A 59 14.96 6.68 -6.67
N ALA A 60 14.96 7.94 -7.12
CA ALA A 60 14.47 9.07 -6.33
C ALA A 60 13.06 8.83 -5.76
N GLU A 61 12.15 8.27 -6.55
CA GLU A 61 10.76 8.00 -6.16
C GLU A 61 10.61 6.94 -5.06
N GLU A 62 11.62 6.11 -4.80
CA GLU A 62 11.58 5.06 -3.77
C GLU A 62 12.26 5.48 -2.46
N GLN A 63 12.99 6.60 -2.46
CA GLN A 63 13.78 7.03 -1.31
C GLN A 63 12.90 7.51 -0.16
N LYS A 64 13.21 7.01 1.04
CA LYS A 64 12.49 7.35 2.27
C LYS A 64 13.33 7.06 3.51
N GLU A 65 13.08 7.81 4.57
CA GLU A 65 13.84 7.75 5.81
C GLU A 65 12.93 7.90 7.03
N PHE A 66 13.01 6.94 7.93
CA PHE A 66 12.39 6.93 9.24
C PHE A 66 13.46 6.74 10.30
N HIS A 67 13.51 7.69 11.24
CA HIS A 67 14.43 7.70 12.37
C HIS A 67 13.60 7.76 13.66
N PRO A 68 13.65 6.74 14.54
CA PRO A 68 12.85 6.69 15.77
C PRO A 68 12.96 7.95 16.64
N GLU A 69 14.16 8.54 16.72
CA GLU A 69 14.46 9.70 17.53
C GLU A 69 13.93 11.03 16.96
N GLN A 70 13.50 11.03 15.69
CA GLN A 70 13.04 12.23 14.99
C GLN A 70 11.56 12.13 14.60
N HIS A 71 11.09 10.92 14.27
CA HIS A 71 9.84 10.71 13.53
C HIS A 71 8.76 9.99 14.36
N GLY A 72 8.87 9.98 15.70
CA GLY A 72 7.93 9.30 16.60
C GLY A 72 6.45 9.66 16.36
N PHE A 73 6.16 10.92 16.07
CA PHE A 73 4.79 11.38 15.74
C PHE A 73 4.15 10.58 14.59
N TYR A 74 4.89 10.35 13.51
CA TYR A 74 4.38 9.63 12.33
C TYR A 74 4.16 8.15 12.63
N ARG A 75 5.02 7.55 13.46
CA ARG A 75 4.84 6.19 13.95
C ARG A 75 3.58 6.06 14.80
N ASP A 76 3.31 6.99 15.70
CA ASP A 76 2.13 6.95 16.56
C ASP A 76 0.85 6.99 15.72
N LYS A 77 0.85 7.79 14.65
CA LYS A 77 -0.26 7.88 13.69
C LYS A 77 -0.41 6.62 12.84
N LEU A 78 0.70 5.99 12.47
CA LEU A 78 0.69 4.68 11.83
C LEU A 78 0.12 3.60 12.77
N MET A 79 0.47 3.65 14.06
CA MET A 79 -0.06 2.76 15.09
C MET A 79 -1.57 2.94 15.28
N GLU A 80 -2.05 4.18 15.36
CA GLU A 80 -3.50 4.48 15.40
C GLU A 80 -4.23 3.86 14.19
N SER A 81 -3.67 4.05 12.99
CA SER A 81 -4.21 3.50 11.74
C SER A 81 -4.23 1.97 11.73
N TYR A 82 -3.22 1.35 12.34
CA TYR A 82 -3.03 -0.09 12.41
C TYR A 82 -4.01 -0.76 13.38
N THR A 83 -4.15 -0.23 14.59
CA THR A 83 -5.00 -0.82 15.65
C THR A 83 -6.48 -0.49 15.49
N HIS A 84 -6.85 0.44 14.61
CA HIS A 84 -8.25 0.83 14.36
C HIS A 84 -9.05 -0.27 13.67
N ASN A 85 -10.22 -0.62 14.21
CA ASN A 85 -11.17 -1.53 13.58
C ASN A 85 -12.47 -0.80 13.22
N GLN A 86 -12.95 -1.05 12.01
CA GLN A 86 -14.19 -0.50 11.47
C GLN A 86 -14.70 -1.42 10.36
N ASP A 87 -16.01 -1.48 10.17
CA ASP A 87 -16.63 -2.20 9.07
C ASP A 87 -16.08 -1.72 7.73
N TYR A 88 -15.82 -2.67 6.82
CA TYR A 88 -15.28 -2.41 5.48
C TYR A 88 -13.89 -1.76 5.46
N TYR A 89 -13.17 -1.69 6.58
CA TYR A 89 -11.78 -1.26 6.67
C TYR A 89 -10.85 -2.47 6.82
N TYR A 90 -10.32 -2.94 5.69
CA TYR A 90 -9.48 -4.13 5.61
C TYR A 90 -8.00 -3.76 5.67
N LYS A 91 -7.23 -4.52 6.45
CA LYS A 91 -5.78 -4.29 6.63
C LYS A 91 -5.01 -5.51 6.18
N GLY A 92 -4.17 -5.32 5.18
CA GLY A 92 -3.14 -6.28 4.80
C GLY A 92 -1.97 -6.22 5.79
N ILE A 93 -1.53 -7.36 6.32
CA ILE A 93 -0.33 -7.47 7.15
C ILE A 93 0.65 -8.47 6.55
N CYS A 94 1.93 -8.33 6.87
CA CYS A 94 2.92 -9.32 6.52
C CYS A 94 2.57 -10.69 7.12
N THR A 95 3.07 -11.77 6.53
CA THR A 95 2.84 -13.15 6.95
C THR A 95 4.15 -13.89 7.19
N SER A 96 4.07 -15.08 7.78
CA SER A 96 5.25 -15.93 8.03
C SER A 96 5.98 -16.36 6.75
N THR A 97 5.26 -16.40 5.62
CA THR A 97 5.82 -16.71 4.29
C THR A 97 6.59 -15.54 3.66
N ASP A 98 6.51 -14.34 4.23
CA ASP A 98 7.32 -13.22 3.79
C ASP A 98 8.76 -13.41 4.26
N GLY A 99 9.67 -13.60 3.30
CA GLY A 99 11.05 -14.05 3.56
C GLY A 99 11.87 -13.17 4.50
N HIS A 100 11.51 -11.89 4.68
CA HIS A 100 12.19 -10.95 5.58
C HIS A 100 11.42 -10.68 6.89
N VAL A 101 10.25 -11.27 7.06
CA VAL A 101 9.35 -11.04 8.19
C VAL A 101 9.40 -12.26 9.11
N GLY A 102 9.07 -13.44 8.60
CA GLY A 102 9.01 -14.68 9.38
C GLY A 102 7.91 -14.69 10.44
N LYS A 103 7.77 -15.84 11.12
CA LYS A 103 6.67 -16.08 12.06
C LYS A 103 6.65 -15.11 13.25
N GLU A 104 7.81 -14.76 13.82
CA GLU A 104 7.89 -13.90 15.00
C GLU A 104 7.31 -12.50 14.74
N ASN A 105 7.59 -11.91 13.58
CA ASN A 105 7.05 -10.61 13.23
C ASN A 105 5.56 -10.69 12.85
N PHE A 106 5.12 -11.80 12.23
CA PHE A 106 3.70 -12.04 12.01
C PHE A 106 2.92 -12.11 13.33
N ASP A 107 3.40 -12.92 14.28
CA ASP A 107 2.80 -13.03 15.61
C ASP A 107 2.80 -11.68 16.33
N TRP A 108 3.90 -10.93 16.25
CA TRP A 108 4.00 -9.58 16.81
C TRP A 108 2.94 -8.63 16.22
N MET A 109 2.69 -8.68 14.90
CA MET A 109 1.65 -7.89 14.26
C MET A 109 0.27 -8.26 14.82
N ILE A 110 -0.04 -9.55 14.89
CA ILE A 110 -1.31 -10.06 15.45
C ILE A 110 -1.49 -9.57 16.90
N ASP A 111 -0.48 -9.71 17.75
CA ASP A 111 -0.56 -9.28 19.15
C ASP A 111 -0.69 -7.76 19.27
N CYS A 112 0.10 -7.00 18.51
CA CYS A 112 0.06 -5.54 18.48
C CYS A 112 -1.30 -5.01 18.01
N HIS A 113 -1.98 -5.72 17.12
CA HIS A 113 -3.33 -5.40 16.67
C HIS A 113 -4.40 -5.63 17.77
N GLY A 114 -4.10 -6.44 18.80
CA GLY A 114 -5.05 -6.89 19.81
C GLY A 114 -5.65 -8.27 19.53
N GLY A 115 -4.99 -9.08 18.70
CA GLY A 115 -5.41 -10.41 18.28
C GLY A 115 -5.81 -10.49 16.80
N ASP A 116 -6.00 -11.71 16.30
CA ASP A 116 -6.48 -11.92 14.94
C ASP A 116 -7.92 -11.40 14.81
N HIS A 117 -8.21 -10.82 13.65
CA HIS A 117 -9.47 -10.12 13.39
C HIS A 117 -9.94 -10.37 11.97
N GLU A 118 -11.25 -10.37 11.77
CA GLU A 118 -11.85 -10.69 10.47
C GLU A 118 -11.45 -9.73 9.35
N ASN A 119 -11.19 -8.46 9.70
CA ASN A 119 -10.72 -7.43 8.77
C ASN A 119 -9.22 -7.49 8.43
N LEU A 120 -8.45 -8.38 9.08
CA LEU A 120 -7.06 -8.60 8.72
C LEU A 120 -6.96 -9.56 7.52
N THR A 121 -6.04 -9.26 6.61
CA THR A 121 -5.71 -10.06 5.43
C THR A 121 -4.24 -9.82 5.05
N TYR A 122 -3.83 -10.18 3.84
CA TYR A 122 -2.44 -10.18 3.39
C TYR A 122 -1.96 -8.81 2.91
N ALA A 123 -0.79 -8.34 3.35
CA ALA A 123 -0.16 -7.11 2.84
C ALA A 123 0.19 -7.23 1.35
N ASN A 124 0.41 -8.45 0.87
CA ASN A 124 0.77 -8.71 -0.52
C ASN A 124 -0.44 -8.97 -1.42
N LEU A 125 -1.67 -8.76 -0.95
CA LEU A 125 -2.87 -9.27 -1.60
C LEU A 125 -3.03 -8.86 -3.08
N LEU A 126 -2.57 -7.66 -3.46
CA LEU A 126 -2.62 -7.13 -4.83
C LEU A 126 -1.34 -7.40 -5.64
N ILE A 127 -0.34 -8.06 -5.04
CA ILE A 127 0.98 -8.32 -5.63
C ILE A 127 1.26 -9.84 -5.66
N ASN A 128 2.54 -10.22 -5.79
CA ASN A 128 2.99 -11.61 -5.88
C ASN A 128 2.17 -12.43 -6.90
N ALA A 129 1.69 -13.62 -6.56
CA ALA A 129 0.88 -14.44 -7.48
C ALA A 129 -0.45 -13.80 -7.91
N ASN A 130 -0.96 -12.82 -7.17
CA ASN A 130 -2.18 -12.09 -7.55
C ASN A 130 -1.90 -10.90 -8.47
N TYR A 131 -0.63 -10.50 -8.67
CA TYR A 131 -0.33 -9.28 -9.44
C TYR A 131 -0.87 -9.32 -10.87
N LYS A 132 -0.76 -10.47 -11.55
CA LYS A 132 -1.35 -10.66 -12.88
C LYS A 132 -2.86 -10.38 -12.85
N ARG A 133 -3.56 -10.90 -11.85
CA ARG A 133 -5.01 -10.70 -11.68
C ARG A 133 -5.34 -9.26 -11.31
N PHE A 134 -4.51 -8.59 -10.51
CA PHE A 134 -4.66 -7.17 -10.24
C PHE A 134 -4.66 -6.36 -11.55
N ILE A 135 -3.68 -6.58 -12.43
CA ILE A 135 -3.58 -5.87 -13.72
C ILE A 135 -4.66 -6.28 -14.73
N GLU A 136 -5.01 -7.56 -14.80
CA GLU A 136 -5.89 -8.08 -15.87
C GLU A 136 -7.36 -8.17 -15.49
N GLU A 137 -7.69 -8.22 -14.18
CA GLU A 137 -9.07 -8.36 -13.69
C GLU A 137 -9.55 -7.13 -12.90
N MET A 138 -8.72 -6.56 -12.01
CA MET A 138 -9.15 -5.45 -11.14
C MET A 138 -8.99 -4.09 -11.79
N VAL A 139 -7.81 -3.79 -12.34
CA VAL A 139 -7.51 -2.49 -12.98
C VAL A 139 -8.48 -2.12 -14.12
N PRO A 140 -8.93 -3.05 -14.99
CA PRO A 140 -9.89 -2.71 -16.04
C PRO A 140 -11.24 -2.20 -15.49
N LEU A 141 -11.59 -2.53 -14.25
CA LEU A 141 -12.83 -2.06 -13.61
C LEU A 141 -12.76 -0.58 -13.18
N PHE A 142 -11.58 0.04 -13.23
CA PHE A 142 -11.39 1.44 -12.85
C PHE A 142 -11.88 2.42 -13.93
N VAL A 143 -12.03 1.98 -15.18
CA VAL A 143 -12.45 2.83 -16.31
C VAL A 143 -13.83 3.45 -16.11
N ASP A 144 -14.72 2.78 -15.36
CA ASP A 144 -16.10 3.20 -15.11
C ASP A 144 -16.27 3.94 -13.76
N ARG A 145 -15.18 4.41 -13.16
CA ARG A 145 -15.16 5.04 -11.84
C ARG A 145 -14.42 6.37 -11.90
N GLN A 146 -14.86 7.31 -11.08
CA GLN A 146 -14.07 8.51 -10.78
C GLN A 146 -12.84 8.09 -9.99
N ILE A 147 -11.64 8.48 -10.44
CA ILE A 147 -10.37 8.10 -9.82
C ILE A 147 -9.67 9.34 -9.28
N LEU A 148 -9.42 9.32 -7.96
CA LEU A 148 -8.49 10.24 -7.31
C LEU A 148 -7.20 9.48 -7.00
N TYR A 149 -6.03 10.10 -7.17
CA TYR A 149 -4.76 9.39 -7.01
C TYR A 149 -3.74 10.19 -6.20
N VAL A 150 -3.34 9.67 -5.03
CA VAL A 150 -2.15 10.14 -4.30
C VAL A 150 -0.90 9.46 -4.89
N VAL A 151 -0.04 10.23 -5.56
CA VAL A 151 1.03 9.71 -6.41
C VAL A 151 2.28 10.58 -6.37
N ASN A 152 3.45 9.97 -6.54
CA ASN A 152 4.74 10.65 -6.56
C ASN A 152 4.86 11.65 -7.72
N GLU A 153 5.52 12.78 -7.50
CA GLU A 153 5.76 13.84 -8.48
C GLU A 153 6.53 13.40 -9.72
N ASN A 154 7.31 12.31 -9.63
CA ASN A 154 8.03 11.75 -10.78
C ASN A 154 7.14 10.88 -11.68
N ALA A 155 5.89 10.61 -11.29
CA ALA A 155 4.99 9.75 -12.04
C ALA A 155 4.36 10.45 -13.26
N ASN A 156 4.33 9.74 -14.38
CA ASN A 156 3.57 10.12 -15.56
C ASN A 156 2.30 9.26 -15.69
N VAL A 157 1.15 9.83 -15.33
CA VAL A 157 -0.14 9.12 -15.33
C VAL A 157 -0.74 8.90 -16.72
N ASN A 158 -0.15 9.46 -17.79
CA ASN A 158 -0.75 9.44 -19.13
C ASN A 158 -0.81 8.05 -19.79
N LYS A 159 -0.07 7.07 -19.27
CA LYS A 159 -0.06 5.68 -19.78
C LYS A 159 -1.02 4.76 -19.03
N LEU A 160 -1.73 5.26 -18.02
CA LEU A 160 -2.74 4.48 -17.31
C LEU A 160 -3.92 4.14 -18.24
N PRO A 161 -4.52 2.95 -18.13
CA PRO A 161 -5.64 2.53 -18.97
C PRO A 161 -7.00 3.10 -18.52
N PHE A 162 -7.00 4.08 -17.60
CA PHE A 162 -8.16 4.74 -17.05
C PHE A 162 -7.83 6.23 -16.81
N HIS A 163 -8.86 7.06 -16.74
CA HIS A 163 -8.70 8.49 -16.49
C HIS A 163 -8.44 8.76 -15.00
N ILE A 164 -7.63 9.78 -14.70
CA ILE A 164 -7.42 10.30 -13.35
C ILE A 164 -8.11 11.67 -13.27
N ASP A 165 -9.15 11.77 -12.46
CA ASP A 165 -9.91 13.00 -12.26
C ASP A 165 -9.15 14.02 -11.42
N HIS A 166 -8.37 13.55 -10.45
CA HIS A 166 -7.51 14.40 -9.62
C HIS A 166 -6.27 13.66 -9.12
N SER A 167 -5.12 14.33 -9.14
CA SER A 167 -3.87 13.83 -8.56
C SER A 167 -3.46 14.68 -7.37
N PHE A 168 -3.18 14.03 -6.24
CA PHE A 168 -2.51 14.63 -5.08
C PHE A 168 -1.03 14.28 -5.20
N ILE A 169 -0.23 15.30 -5.54
CA ILE A 169 1.18 15.12 -5.86
C ILE A 169 2.01 15.17 -4.59
N ILE A 170 2.83 14.14 -4.38
CA ILE A 170 3.72 14.01 -3.23
C ILE A 170 5.17 13.83 -3.66
N GLY A 171 6.10 14.25 -2.82
CA GLY A 171 7.53 14.04 -3.05
C GLY A 171 8.00 12.67 -2.59
N SER A 172 9.32 12.49 -2.62
CA SER A 172 9.98 11.38 -1.93
C SER A 172 10.01 11.61 -0.42
N ASN A 173 10.12 10.53 0.37
CA ASN A 173 9.92 10.57 1.82
C ASN A 173 8.60 11.25 2.28
N CYS A 174 7.53 11.11 1.49
CA CYS A 174 6.23 11.74 1.69
C CYS A 174 5.60 11.49 3.06
N MET A 175 5.89 10.35 3.69
CA MET A 175 5.41 10.01 5.04
C MET A 175 5.84 11.01 6.12
N ILE A 176 6.88 11.80 5.84
CA ILE A 176 7.35 12.90 6.69
C ILE A 176 7.01 14.24 6.04
N ASN A 177 7.35 14.39 4.75
CA ASN A 177 7.39 15.70 4.09
C ASN A 177 6.06 16.17 3.50
N ASN A 178 5.08 15.28 3.32
CA ASN A 178 3.78 15.55 2.69
C ASN A 178 2.63 15.07 3.57
N TYR A 179 2.80 15.14 4.88
CA TYR A 179 1.81 14.62 5.83
C TYR A 179 0.46 15.37 5.76
N ASP A 180 0.48 16.61 5.31
CA ASP A 180 -0.68 17.47 5.05
C ASP A 180 -1.58 16.98 3.90
N THR A 181 -1.08 16.12 3.00
CA THR A 181 -1.88 15.51 1.92
C THR A 181 -3.14 14.82 2.44
N VAL A 182 -3.16 14.34 3.69
CA VAL A 182 -4.35 13.76 4.31
C VAL A 182 -5.50 14.76 4.35
N ASP A 183 -5.22 16.00 4.75
CA ASP A 183 -6.23 17.05 4.79
C ASP A 183 -6.57 17.55 3.39
N GLU A 184 -5.62 17.56 2.45
CA GLU A 184 -5.90 17.88 1.05
C GLU A 184 -6.93 16.92 0.44
N VAL A 185 -6.74 15.61 0.64
CA VAL A 185 -7.65 14.57 0.16
C VAL A 185 -9.03 14.74 0.80
N LYS A 186 -9.10 14.87 2.14
CA LYS A 186 -10.36 15.07 2.88
C LYS A 186 -11.11 16.32 2.39
N ASN A 187 -10.40 17.43 2.27
CA ASN A 187 -10.96 18.70 1.85
C ASN A 187 -11.46 18.65 0.41
N HIS A 188 -10.71 18.02 -0.50
CA HIS A 188 -11.13 17.87 -1.89
C HIS A 188 -12.41 17.04 -2.00
N ILE A 189 -12.46 15.89 -1.32
CA ILE A 189 -13.63 15.01 -1.31
C ILE A 189 -14.85 15.75 -0.73
N SER A 190 -14.69 16.42 0.42
CA SER A 190 -15.78 17.13 1.08
C SER A 190 -16.28 18.33 0.27
N LYS A 191 -15.39 19.18 -0.24
CA LYS A 191 -15.76 20.39 -1.01
C LYS A 191 -16.50 20.05 -2.30
N ASN A 192 -16.17 18.92 -2.92
CA ASN A 192 -16.75 18.49 -4.19
C ASN A 192 -17.88 17.45 -4.02
N ASN A 193 -18.24 17.09 -2.78
CA ASN A 193 -19.24 16.05 -2.48
C ASN A 193 -18.99 14.72 -3.22
N ILE A 194 -17.73 14.29 -3.29
CA ILE A 194 -17.34 13.09 -4.03
C ILE A 194 -17.83 11.84 -3.31
N GLN A 195 -18.52 10.98 -4.06
CA GLN A 195 -19.07 9.69 -3.64
C GLN A 195 -18.81 8.65 -4.71
N ASP A 196 -18.71 7.39 -4.30
CA ASP A 196 -18.45 6.23 -5.15
C ASP A 196 -17.19 6.35 -6.02
N ALA A 197 -16.25 7.22 -5.66
CA ALA A 197 -14.94 7.30 -6.29
C ALA A 197 -14.01 6.20 -5.75
N ILE A 198 -12.96 5.90 -6.51
CA ILE A 198 -11.82 5.11 -6.03
C ILE A 198 -10.65 6.07 -5.79
N VAL A 199 -10.16 6.09 -4.56
CA VAL A 199 -8.96 6.80 -4.16
C VAL A 199 -7.79 5.82 -4.13
N LEU A 200 -6.93 5.90 -5.14
CA LEU A 200 -5.70 5.10 -5.22
C LEU A 200 -4.59 5.80 -4.43
N CYS A 201 -3.80 5.04 -3.69
CA CYS A 201 -2.69 5.56 -2.89
C CYS A 201 -1.39 4.80 -3.17
N SER A 202 -0.36 5.55 -3.56
CA SER A 202 1.02 5.09 -3.78
C SER A 202 2.00 5.98 -3.00
N ALA A 203 1.89 5.99 -1.67
CA ALA A 203 2.53 6.99 -0.81
C ALA A 203 3.27 6.42 0.41
N ALA A 204 3.94 5.26 0.28
CA ALA A 204 4.57 4.58 1.43
C ALA A 204 3.61 4.49 2.64
N SER A 205 4.08 4.74 3.87
CA SER A 205 3.24 4.70 5.07
C SER A 205 2.27 5.89 5.21
N LEU A 206 2.43 6.97 4.43
CA LEU A 206 1.42 8.03 4.33
C LEU A 206 0.09 7.46 3.82
N THR A 207 0.15 6.45 2.95
CA THR A 207 -1.04 5.71 2.47
C THR A 207 -1.91 5.24 3.62
N ASN A 208 -1.32 4.61 4.65
CA ASN A 208 -2.09 4.07 5.77
C ASN A 208 -2.87 5.18 6.49
N TYR A 209 -2.24 6.33 6.68
CA TYR A 209 -2.87 7.45 7.38
C TYR A 209 -3.92 8.17 6.52
N VAL A 210 -3.65 8.39 5.22
CA VAL A 210 -4.65 8.94 4.28
C VAL A 210 -5.90 8.08 4.28
N ILE A 211 -5.74 6.76 4.11
CA ILE A 211 -6.88 5.83 4.06
C ILE A 211 -7.62 5.82 5.39
N TYR A 212 -6.91 5.72 6.51
CA TYR A 212 -7.51 5.74 7.85
C TYR A 212 -8.37 6.98 8.11
N GLU A 213 -7.79 8.17 7.94
CA GLU A 213 -8.47 9.43 8.25
C GLU A 213 -9.63 9.75 7.31
N CYS A 214 -9.47 9.44 6.01
CA CYS A 214 -10.50 9.70 5.02
C CYS A 214 -11.66 8.71 5.17
N PHE A 215 -11.38 7.41 5.32
CA PHE A 215 -12.42 6.39 5.37
C PHE A 215 -13.21 6.40 6.69
N ARG A 216 -12.57 6.77 7.80
CA ARG A 216 -13.25 6.92 9.10
C ARG A 216 -14.40 7.95 9.06
N ASN A 217 -14.23 9.00 8.26
CA ASN A 217 -15.21 10.10 8.17
C ASN A 217 -16.02 10.08 6.85
N ASN A 218 -15.58 9.31 5.86
CA ASN A 218 -16.25 9.19 4.57
C ASN A 218 -16.07 7.77 4.00
N ASN A 219 -16.95 6.87 4.43
CA ASN A 219 -17.02 5.49 3.95
C ASN A 219 -17.84 5.34 2.64
N ASN A 220 -18.21 6.45 1.99
CA ASN A 220 -18.94 6.45 0.71
C ASN A 220 -18.00 6.44 -0.50
N ASN A 221 -16.70 6.19 -0.30
CA ASN A 221 -15.71 6.04 -1.36
C ASN A 221 -14.86 4.81 -1.09
N THR A 222 -14.29 4.24 -2.15
CA THR A 222 -13.31 3.16 -2.03
C THR A 222 -11.90 3.74 -1.88
N PHE A 223 -11.10 3.22 -0.96
CA PHE A 223 -9.70 3.60 -0.78
C PHE A 223 -8.79 2.38 -0.94
N LEU A 224 -7.80 2.45 -1.83
CA LEU A 224 -6.90 1.34 -2.13
C LEU A 224 -5.44 1.73 -2.01
N ASP A 225 -4.74 1.06 -1.11
CA ASP A 225 -3.29 1.01 -1.10
C ASP A 225 -2.79 0.07 -2.20
N ILE A 226 -2.32 0.67 -3.29
CA ILE A 226 -1.76 -0.06 -4.43
C ILE A 226 -0.24 -0.01 -4.48
N GLY A 227 0.42 0.69 -3.54
CA GLY A 227 1.88 0.81 -3.48
C GLY A 227 2.51 1.05 -4.86
N SER A 228 3.46 0.19 -5.23
CA SER A 228 4.17 0.25 -6.51
C SER A 228 3.49 -0.49 -7.67
N CYS A 229 2.28 -1.01 -7.51
CA CYS A 229 1.64 -1.91 -8.49
C CYS A 229 1.55 -1.33 -9.90
N LEU A 230 1.40 0.00 -10.03
CA LEU A 230 1.27 0.67 -11.31
C LEU A 230 2.57 1.35 -11.78
N ASN A 231 3.69 1.26 -11.05
CA ASN A 231 4.95 1.92 -11.40
C ASN A 231 5.40 1.71 -12.86
N PRO A 232 5.28 0.50 -13.47
CA PRO A 232 5.63 0.27 -14.87
C PRO A 232 4.81 1.10 -15.88
N LEU A 233 3.62 1.57 -15.47
CA LEU A 233 2.73 2.42 -16.26
C LEU A 233 2.86 3.91 -15.89
N LEU A 234 3.75 4.26 -14.95
CA LEU A 234 3.94 5.62 -14.45
C LEU A 234 5.29 6.24 -14.85
N ASP A 235 6.02 5.61 -15.77
CA ASP A 235 7.41 6.00 -16.13
C ASP A 235 8.39 6.02 -14.93
N LEU A 236 8.05 5.32 -13.86
CA LEU A 236 8.92 5.08 -12.71
C LEU A 236 9.79 3.85 -12.98
N GLU A 237 10.98 3.81 -12.38
CA GLU A 237 12.03 2.85 -12.79
C GLU A 237 12.57 2.02 -11.62
N GLY A 238 12.43 2.50 -10.37
CA GLY A 238 12.95 1.81 -9.18
C GLY A 238 12.46 0.37 -9.02
N TRP A 239 11.23 0.11 -9.48
CA TRP A 239 10.64 -1.23 -9.43
C TRP A 239 11.46 -2.30 -10.16
N LYS A 240 12.26 -1.92 -11.17
CA LYS A 240 13.13 -2.84 -11.91
C LYS A 240 14.24 -3.42 -11.02
N HIS A 241 14.57 -2.74 -9.93
CA HIS A 241 15.61 -3.13 -8.98
C HIS A 241 15.04 -3.77 -7.71
N THR A 242 13.83 -3.38 -7.30
CA THR A 242 13.35 -3.64 -5.93
C THR A 242 12.04 -4.41 -5.84
N ARG A 243 11.37 -4.72 -6.96
CA ARG A 243 10.02 -5.33 -6.96
C ARG A 243 9.96 -6.60 -7.81
N GLY A 244 10.28 -7.73 -7.19
CA GLY A 244 10.35 -9.02 -7.88
C GLY A 244 9.04 -9.47 -8.54
N TYR A 245 7.86 -9.11 -8.02
CA TYR A 245 6.59 -9.45 -8.67
C TYR A 245 6.38 -8.65 -9.98
N LEU A 246 6.84 -7.38 -10.02
CA LEU A 246 6.77 -6.53 -11.21
C LEU A 246 7.74 -7.00 -12.29
N THR A 247 8.99 -7.32 -11.92
CA THR A 247 9.96 -7.87 -12.88
C THR A 247 9.53 -9.23 -13.40
N SER A 248 8.86 -10.05 -12.58
CA SER A 248 8.29 -11.34 -13.02
C SER A 248 7.26 -11.13 -14.13
N TYR A 249 6.34 -10.18 -13.97
CA TYR A 249 5.27 -9.93 -14.95
C TYR A 249 5.75 -9.14 -16.19
N TRP A 250 6.37 -7.98 -15.99
CA TRP A 250 6.69 -7.05 -17.08
C TRP A 250 7.99 -7.38 -17.83
N LEU A 251 8.94 -8.04 -17.16
CA LEU A 251 10.25 -8.38 -17.74
C LEU A 251 10.44 -9.88 -17.94
N ASN A 252 9.43 -10.70 -17.58
CA ASN A 252 9.53 -12.15 -17.57
C ASN A 252 10.79 -12.67 -16.86
N SER A 253 11.18 -12.03 -15.75
CA SER A 253 12.50 -12.24 -15.12
C SER A 253 12.68 -13.59 -14.42
N GLY A 254 11.65 -14.46 -14.43
CA GLY A 254 11.63 -15.71 -13.68
C GLY A 254 11.58 -15.57 -12.15
N SER A 255 11.38 -14.34 -11.65
CA SER A 255 11.34 -14.05 -10.22
C SER A 255 10.27 -14.89 -9.50
N PRO A 256 10.61 -15.53 -8.36
CA PRO A 256 9.70 -16.43 -7.65
C PRO A 256 8.47 -15.72 -7.07
N PHE A 257 8.60 -14.42 -6.76
CA PHE A 257 7.52 -13.59 -6.22
C PHE A 257 6.28 -13.59 -7.11
N GLY A 258 6.42 -13.64 -8.44
CA GLY A 258 5.29 -13.73 -9.37
C GLY A 258 4.45 -15.01 -9.25
N ARG A 259 4.91 -16.01 -8.48
CA ARG A 259 4.19 -17.26 -8.17
C ARG A 259 3.98 -17.47 -6.68
N GLN A 260 4.41 -16.53 -5.84
CA GLN A 260 4.31 -16.66 -4.39
C GLN A 260 2.86 -16.50 -3.94
N VAL A 261 2.39 -17.50 -3.20
CA VAL A 261 1.08 -17.52 -2.51
C VAL A 261 1.37 -17.49 -1.02
N ASP A 262 0.88 -16.46 -0.35
CA ASP A 262 1.13 -16.27 1.07
C ASP A 262 0.20 -17.13 1.94
N GLN A 263 0.64 -17.46 3.14
CA GLN A 263 -0.11 -18.28 4.11
C GLN A 263 -0.37 -17.48 5.38
N TRP A 264 -1.58 -17.62 5.95
CA TRP A 264 -2.04 -16.82 7.10
C TRP A 264 -1.35 -17.14 8.46
N GLY A 265 -0.28 -17.93 8.49
CA GLY A 265 0.35 -18.36 9.75
C GLY A 265 1.64 -19.11 9.52
#